data_AF-A0A842MPU9-F1
#
_entry.id   AF-A0A842MPU9-F1
#
_cell.length_a   1.000
_cell.length_b   1.000
_cell.length_c   1.000
_cell.angle_alpha   90.00
_cell.angle_beta   90.00
_cell.angle_gamma   90.00
#
_symmetry.space_group_name_H-M   'P 1'
#
loop_
_entity.id
_entity.type
_entity.pdbx_description
1 polymer ?
#
loop_
_entity_poly.entity_id
_entity_poly.type
_entity_poly.pdbx_seq_one_letter_code
_entity_poly.pdbx_strand_id
1 'polypeptide(L)'
;MRDLRRMLKIYSVLDNDYRLNILFTIANDPEISFNDIARKTGIEKSLLAYHLGVLKNIGLVEMEYSKRSKKLTKYRLTREGKDILEKLKHAEKVLEVT
;
A
#
# COMPACT_ATOMS: atom_id res chain seq x y z
N MET A 1 -19.79 -14.25 -6.04
CA MET A 1 -19.13 -14.84 -4.84
C MET A 1 -17.61 -14.69 -4.84
N ARG A 2 -16.88 -14.94 -5.93
CA ARG A 2 -15.41 -14.80 -5.97
C ARG A 2 -14.95 -13.36 -5.69
N ASP A 3 -15.60 -12.37 -6.29
CA ASP A 3 -15.24 -10.95 -6.11
C ASP A 3 -15.50 -10.45 -4.68
N LEU A 4 -16.60 -10.89 -4.06
CA LEU A 4 -16.88 -10.58 -2.66
C LEU A 4 -15.82 -11.16 -1.71
N ARG A 5 -15.40 -12.41 -1.91
CA ARG A 5 -14.31 -13.01 -1.13
C ARG A 5 -12.99 -12.27 -1.34
N ARG A 6 -12.71 -11.81 -2.56
CA ARG A 6 -11.54 -10.98 -2.86
C ARG A 6 -11.58 -9.65 -2.10
N MET A 7 -12.72 -8.96 -2.11
CA MET A 7 -12.93 -7.71 -1.38
C MET A 7 -12.74 -7.91 0.13
N LEU A 8 -13.39 -8.92 0.72
CA LEU A 8 -13.25 -9.22 2.15
C LEU A 8 -11.79 -9.52 2.53
N LYS A 9 -11.07 -10.27 1.70
CA LYS A 9 -9.65 -10.55 1.92
C LYS A 9 -8.81 -9.28 1.88
N ILE A 10 -9.08 -8.38 0.93
CA ILE A 10 -8.39 -7.08 0.86
C ILE A 10 -8.68 -6.26 2.11
N TYR A 11 -9.94 -6.09 2.49
CA TYR A 11 -10.28 -5.29 3.67
C TYR A 11 -9.70 -5.87 4.96
N SER A 12 -9.71 -7.19 5.14
CA SER A 12 -9.03 -7.84 6.27
C SER A 12 -7.51 -7.60 6.28
N VAL A 13 -6.88 -7.49 5.10
CA VAL A 13 -5.46 -7.10 5.01
C VAL A 13 -5.26 -5.60 5.27
N LEU A 14 -6.24 -4.75 4.95
CA LEU A 14 -6.12 -3.30 5.15
C LEU A 14 -6.58 -2.83 6.52
N ASP A 15 -7.24 -3.67 7.31
CA ASP A 15 -7.55 -3.43 8.73
C ASP A 15 -6.28 -3.49 9.60
N ASN A 16 -5.35 -2.59 9.32
CA ASN A 16 -4.05 -2.46 9.96
C ASN A 16 -3.42 -1.10 9.63
N ASP A 17 -3.19 -0.30 10.65
CA ASP A 17 -2.72 1.09 10.52
C ASP A 17 -1.41 1.23 9.71
N TYR A 18 -0.44 0.33 9.95
CA TYR A 18 0.81 0.35 9.20
C TYR A 18 0.60 0.16 7.70
N ARG A 19 -0.27 -0.79 7.32
CA ARG A 19 -0.56 -1.09 5.91
C ARG A 19 -1.32 0.05 5.23
N LEU A 20 -2.26 0.68 5.92
CA LEU A 20 -2.94 1.89 5.42
C LEU A 20 -1.94 3.03 5.24
N ASN A 21 -1.12 3.33 6.26
CA ASN A 21 -0.11 4.38 6.19
C ASN A 21 0.89 4.16 5.03
N ILE A 22 1.32 2.91 4.82
CA ILE A 22 2.17 2.55 3.67
C ILE A 22 1.46 2.83 2.34
N LEU A 23 0.19 2.42 2.18
CA LEU A 23 -0.57 2.68 0.95
C LEU A 23 -0.72 4.18 0.67
N PHE A 24 -1.08 4.98 1.68
CA PHE A 24 -1.18 6.43 1.54
C PHE A 24 0.18 7.06 1.20
N THR A 25 1.25 6.59 1.84
CA THR A 25 2.61 7.07 1.57
C THR A 25 3.03 6.80 0.13
N ILE A 26 2.78 5.60 -0.40
CA ILE A 26 3.10 5.25 -1.80
C ILE A 26 2.20 6.00 -2.78
N ALA A 27 0.92 6.22 -2.44
CA ALA A 27 -0.01 6.97 -3.28
C ALA A 27 0.42 8.43 -3.49
N ASN A 28 0.98 9.06 -2.44
CA ASN A 28 1.41 10.46 -2.46
C ASN A 28 2.78 10.66 -3.11
N ASP A 29 3.58 9.61 -3.28
CA ASP A 29 4.92 9.67 -3.89
C ASP A 29 5.14 8.45 -4.80
N PRO A 30 4.69 8.51 -6.06
CA PRO A 30 4.88 7.41 -7.00
C PRO A 30 6.37 7.14 -7.25
N GLU A 31 6.77 5.87 -7.24
CA GLU A 31 8.18 5.43 -7.38
C GLU A 31 9.05 5.64 -6.14
N ILE A 32 8.44 5.84 -4.98
CA ILE A 32 9.14 5.97 -3.70
C ILE A 32 10.02 4.75 -3.38
N SER A 33 11.18 5.00 -2.79
CA SER A 33 12.10 3.95 -2.37
C SER A 33 11.72 3.32 -1.03
N PHE A 34 12.20 2.10 -0.76
CA PHE A 34 12.01 1.45 0.54
C PHE A 34 12.43 2.34 1.73
N ASN A 35 13.60 2.99 1.63
CA ASN A 35 14.13 3.83 2.69
C ASN A 35 13.30 5.11 2.89
N ASP A 36 12.74 5.65 1.81
CA ASP A 36 11.86 6.81 1.90
C ASP A 36 10.52 6.44 2.53
N ILE A 37 9.96 5.26 2.23
CA ILE A 37 8.76 4.75 2.91
C ILE A 37 9.04 4.59 4.40
N ALA A 38 10.16 3.94 4.78
CA ALA A 38 10.54 3.78 6.19
C ALA A 38 10.64 5.13 6.91
N ARG A 39 11.31 6.10 6.29
CA ARG A 39 11.47 7.44 6.85
C ARG A 39 10.14 8.19 6.99
N LYS A 40 9.28 8.15 5.97
CA LYS A 40 8.00 8.88 5.96
C LYS A 40 6.96 8.25 6.90
N THR A 41 6.95 6.93 7.00
CA THR A 41 5.99 6.20 7.85
C THR A 41 6.45 6.04 9.30
N GLY A 42 7.76 6.18 9.56
CA GLY A 42 8.35 5.89 10.87
C GLY A 42 8.40 4.40 11.23
N ILE A 43 8.08 3.51 10.28
CA ILE A 43 8.02 2.07 10.52
C ILE A 43 9.43 1.48 10.49
N GLU A 44 9.74 0.65 11.48
CA GLU A 44 10.97 -0.13 11.55
C GLU A 44 11.19 -0.99 10.30
N LYS A 45 12.43 -1.10 9.83
CA LYS A 45 12.71 -1.65 8.49
C LYS A 45 12.25 -3.10 8.32
N SER A 46 12.48 -3.95 9.32
CA SER A 46 12.05 -5.35 9.28
C SER A 46 10.52 -5.47 9.23
N LEU A 47 9.83 -4.65 10.01
CA LEU A 47 8.37 -4.60 10.06
C LEU A 47 7.78 -4.02 8.75
N LEU A 48 8.40 -2.98 8.19
CA LEU A 48 8.04 -2.44 6.89
C LEU A 48 8.18 -3.48 5.78
N ALA A 49 9.30 -4.23 5.77
CA ALA A 49 9.51 -5.29 4.79
C ALA A 49 8.42 -6.37 4.87
N TYR A 50 8.01 -6.74 6.09
CA TYR A 50 6.88 -7.64 6.29
C TYR A 50 5.58 -7.07 5.69
N HIS A 51 5.20 -5.84 6.05
CA HIS A 51 3.96 -5.24 5.56
C HIS A 51 3.94 -5.03 4.04
N LEU A 52 5.05 -4.59 3.45
CA LEU A 52 5.18 -4.49 1.98
C LEU A 52 5.08 -5.87 1.32
N GLY A 53 5.62 -6.92 1.95
CA GLY A 53 5.46 -8.29 1.49
C GLY A 53 4.00 -8.74 1.47
N VAL A 54 3.25 -8.43 2.54
CA VAL A 54 1.81 -8.70 2.62
C VAL A 54 1.04 -7.95 1.54
N LEU A 55 1.28 -6.64 1.38
CA LEU A 55 0.62 -5.79 0.38
C LEU A 55 0.92 -6.22 -1.06
N LYS A 56 2.15 -6.66 -1.32
CA LYS A 56 2.56 -7.22 -2.60
C LYS A 56 1.88 -8.58 -2.87
N ASN A 57 1.83 -9.47 -1.87
CA ASN A 57 1.19 -10.78 -2.00
C ASN A 57 -0.30 -10.64 -2.33
N ILE A 58 -0.99 -9.69 -1.69
CA ILE A 58 -2.39 -9.43 -2.02
C ILE A 58 -2.55 -8.65 -3.33
N GLY A 59 -1.48 -8.12 -3.95
CA GLY A 59 -1.52 -7.48 -5.26
C GLY A 59 -1.89 -5.99 -5.26
N LEU A 60 -1.78 -5.31 -4.12
CA LEU A 60 -2.08 -3.87 -4.03
C LEU A 60 -0.85 -2.99 -4.30
N VAL A 61 0.35 -3.54 -4.09
CA VAL A 61 1.63 -2.85 -4.29
C VAL A 61 2.53 -3.69 -5.19
N GLU A 62 3.26 -3.03 -6.08
CA GLU A 62 4.32 -3.63 -6.88
C GLU A 62 5.67 -2.97 -6.60
N MET A 63 6.75 -3.68 -6.93
CA MET A 63 8.12 -3.23 -6.73
C MET A 63 8.97 -3.55 -7.94
N GLU A 64 9.75 -2.58 -8.38
CA GLU A 64 10.73 -2.71 -9.46
C GLU A 64 12.12 -2.32 -8.96
N TYR A 65 13.15 -3.00 -9.49
CA TYR A 65 14.53 -2.57 -9.31
C TYR A 65 14.87 -1.52 -10.37
N SER A 66 15.43 -0.39 -9.93
CA SER A 66 15.91 0.65 -10.83
C SER A 66 17.01 0.11 -11.75
N LYS A 67 16.83 0.28 -13.07
CA LYS A 67 17.83 -0.10 -14.08
C LYS A 67 19.17 0.61 -13.90
N ARG A 68 19.19 1.80 -13.28
CA ARG A 68 20.41 2.61 -13.06
C ARG A 68 21.22 2.18 -11.84
N SER A 69 20.62 1.42 -10.91
CA SER A 69 21.32 0.85 -9.77
C SER A 69 20.50 -0.31 -9.21
N LYS A 70 21.07 -1.53 -9.25
CA LYS A 70 20.45 -2.74 -8.68
C LYS A 70 20.07 -2.60 -7.19
N LYS A 71 20.57 -1.55 -6.52
CA LYS A 71 20.34 -1.28 -5.09
C LYS A 71 19.11 -0.39 -4.80
N LEU A 72 18.51 0.24 -5.81
CA LEU A 72 17.37 1.14 -5.61
C LEU A 72 16.07 0.45 -6.02
N THR A 73 15.24 0.10 -5.03
CA THR A 73 13.86 -0.38 -5.25
C THR A 73 12.91 0.80 -5.38
N LYS A 74 11.89 0.64 -6.22
CA LYS A 74 10.80 1.61 -6.43
C LYS A 74 9.47 0.93 -6.21
N TYR A 75 8.62 1.51 -5.37
CA TYR A 75 7.29 0.98 -5.07
C TYR A 75 6.21 1.81 -5.75
N ARG A 76 5.15 1.14 -6.20
CA ARG A 76 3.95 1.77 -6.78
C ARG A 76 2.70 1.03 -6.32
N LEU A 77 1.57 1.74 -6.29
CA LEU A 77 0.27 1.09 -6.19
C LEU A 77 -0.07 0.46 -7.54
N THR A 78 -0.58 -0.78 -7.50
CA THR A 78 -1.21 -1.40 -8.67
C THR A 78 -2.53 -0.69 -8.99
N ARG A 79 -3.16 -1.02 -10.12
CA ARG A 79 -4.50 -0.49 -10.44
C ARG A 79 -5.50 -0.79 -9.32
N GLU A 80 -5.53 -2.03 -8.84
CA GLU A 80 -6.41 -2.44 -7.74
C GLU A 80 -6.07 -1.73 -6.43
N GLY A 81 -4.78 -1.51 -6.15
CA GLY A 81 -4.33 -0.70 -5.01
C GLY A 81 -4.88 0.72 -5.04
N LYS A 82 -4.85 1.37 -6.21
CA LYS A 82 -5.42 2.72 -6.40
C LYS A 82 -6.94 2.70 -6.24
N ASP A 83 -7.62 1.76 -6.91
CA ASP A 83 -9.09 1.66 -6.88
C ASP A 83 -9.61 1.46 -5.46
N ILE A 84 -8.94 0.62 -4.66
CA ILE A 84 -9.33 0.39 -3.25
C ILE A 84 -9.04 1.61 -2.38
N LEU A 85 -7.88 2.25 -2.54
CA LEU A 85 -7.56 3.44 -1.75
C LEU A 85 -8.55 4.57 -2.02
N GLU A 86 -8.95 4.77 -3.28
CA GLU A 86 -9.99 5.75 -3.60
C GLU A 86 -11.33 5.37 -2.97
N LYS A 87 -11.75 4.11 -3.01
CA LYS A 87 -12.99 3.68 -2.32
C LYS A 87 -12.95 3.96 -0.81
N LEU A 88 -11.81 3.72 -0.16
CA LEU A 88 -11.64 3.98 1.27
C LEU A 88 -11.76 5.49 1.59
N LYS A 89 -11.09 6.35 0.81
CA LYS A 89 -11.20 7.81 0.96
C LYS A 89 -12.64 8.31 0.78
N HIS A 90 -13.37 7.73 -0.16
CA HIS A 90 -14.78 8.08 -0.35
C HIS A 90 -15.65 7.62 0.82
N ALA A 91 -15.41 6.41 1.35
CA ALA A 91 -16.13 5.90 2.51
C ALA A 91 -15.87 6.75 3.77
N GLU A 92 -14.62 7.14 4.01
CA GLU A 92 -14.22 8.04 5.10
C GLU A 92 -14.96 9.38 5.02
N LYS A 93 -14.96 10.04 3.86
CA LYS A 93 -15.71 11.29 3.64
C LYS A 93 -17.21 11.15 3.88
N VAL A 94 -17.82 10.03 3.50
CA VAL A 94 -19.25 9.80 3.74
C VAL A 94 -19.54 9.69 5.24
N LEU A 95 -18.65 9.04 5.99
CA LEU A 95 -18.77 8.89 7.44
C LEU A 95 -18.53 10.21 8.19
N GLU A 96 -17.66 11.09 7.70
CA GLU A 96 -17.42 12.42 8.30
C GLU A 96 -18.57 13.41 8.08
N VAL A 97 -19.43 13.17 7.08
CA VAL A 97 -20.55 14.06 6.71
C VAL A 97 -21.89 13.61 7.33
N THR A 98 -21.92 12.46 8.01
CA THR A 98 -23.11 11.89 8.66
C THR A 98 -23.04 12.08 10.18
#